data_AF-A0A928NDD3-F1
#
_entry.id   AF-A0A928NDD3-F1
#
_cell.length_a   1.000
_cell.length_b   1.000
_cell.length_c   1.000
_cell.angle_alpha   90.00
_cell.angle_beta   90.00
_cell.angle_gamma   90.00
#
_symmetry.space_group_name_H-M   'P 1'
#
loop_
_entity.id
_entity.type
_entity.pdbx_description
1 polymer ?
#
loop_
_entity_poly.entity_id
_entity_poly.type
_entity_poly.pdbx_seq_one_letter_code
_entity_poly.pdbx_strand_id
1 'polypeptide(L)'
;MKNIEAIDPNVKANPAIREGIRYHNVRTQPFCIHGLYQPETEGVFRRIPLETATSVSEGVTMIHTAPSGGRIRFRTDSQTISLKATFASSCIMSIMALTGSCSFDIYADGEFIISIIPEATNIHKNARSFDFSKGIEKSCTFKEKKMRDILIHFPLYSEVDNVWIGLEENAQLLPAKDYQHTLPVIFYGSSITMGGCAARPGNTYPAILSRWLDTEFINLGFAGNALGEPQMAEYIANLPMSVFVYDYDFNTPNAEHLNKTHDAMYQIIRKKNPDLPIIIMTRPNVPAEKDERARIIY
;
A
#
# COMPACT_ATOMS: atom_id res chain seq x y z
N MET A 1 -13.41 28.90 -23.47
CA MET A 1 -12.16 28.62 -22.74
C MET A 1 -11.28 27.73 -23.61
N LYS A 2 -9.97 28.00 -23.71
CA LYS A 2 -9.05 27.04 -24.36
C LYS A 2 -9.01 25.76 -23.54
N ASN A 3 -9.07 24.60 -24.19
CA ASN A 3 -8.94 23.30 -23.52
C ASN A 3 -7.56 23.24 -22.82
N ILE A 4 -7.52 22.80 -21.56
CA ILE A 4 -6.28 22.70 -20.78
C ILE A 4 -5.26 21.79 -21.45
N GLU A 5 -5.70 20.76 -22.19
CA GLU A 5 -4.85 19.85 -22.97
C GLU A 5 -4.10 20.54 -24.13
N ALA A 6 -4.59 21.70 -24.58
CA ALA A 6 -3.93 22.51 -25.59
C ALA A 6 -2.89 23.47 -25.00
N ILE A 7 -2.87 23.62 -23.67
CA ILE A 7 -1.96 24.50 -22.92
C ILE A 7 -0.88 23.66 -22.22
N ASP A 8 -1.27 22.53 -21.63
CA ASP A 8 -0.37 21.61 -20.96
C ASP A 8 -0.40 20.23 -21.65
N PRO A 9 0.64 19.88 -22.43
CA PRO A 9 0.71 18.60 -23.10
C PRO A 9 0.79 17.40 -22.14
N ASN A 10 1.13 17.61 -20.86
CA ASN A 10 1.12 16.54 -19.85
C ASN A 10 -0.29 16.15 -19.38
N VAL A 11 -1.30 16.97 -19.67
CA VAL A 11 -2.70 16.72 -19.30
C VAL A 11 -3.43 15.89 -20.37
N LYS A 12 -2.87 15.76 -21.58
CA LYS A 12 -3.46 14.91 -22.62
C LYS A 12 -3.58 13.47 -22.11
N ALA A 13 -4.80 12.94 -22.09
CA ALA A 13 -5.02 11.51 -21.98
C ALA A 13 -4.28 10.84 -23.15
N ASN A 14 -3.27 10.03 -22.84
CA ASN A 14 -2.50 9.31 -23.84
C ASN A 14 -3.34 8.08 -24.20
N PRO A 15 -3.95 8.02 -25.40
CA PRO A 15 -4.85 6.93 -25.74
C PRO A 15 -4.13 5.58 -25.61
N ALA A 16 -4.88 4.60 -25.10
CA ALA A 16 -4.44 3.24 -24.84
C ALA A 16 -3.84 2.56 -26.09
N ILE A 17 -2.87 1.68 -25.81
CA ILE A 17 -2.08 0.84 -26.74
C ILE A 17 -1.24 1.67 -27.73
N ARG A 18 -0.01 1.98 -27.34
CA ARG A 18 1.05 2.30 -28.31
C ARG A 18 1.49 1.02 -29.01
N GLU A 19 1.58 1.03 -30.33
CA GLU A 19 2.26 -0.04 -31.07
C GLU A 19 3.65 -0.28 -30.46
N GLY A 20 4.04 -1.56 -30.31
CA GLY A 20 5.33 -1.93 -29.73
C GLY A 20 5.37 -1.98 -28.19
N ILE A 21 4.22 -1.92 -27.49
CA ILE A 21 4.15 -2.20 -26.05
C ILE A 21 3.65 -3.63 -25.78
N ARG A 22 4.44 -4.40 -25.02
CA ARG A 22 4.09 -5.74 -24.53
C ARG A 22 3.69 -5.68 -23.07
N TYR A 23 2.49 -6.18 -22.75
CA TYR A 23 2.01 -6.29 -21.37
C TYR A 23 2.47 -7.58 -20.69
N HIS A 24 2.92 -7.44 -19.45
CA HIS A 24 3.36 -8.54 -18.60
C HIS A 24 2.54 -8.57 -17.31
N ASN A 25 2.15 -9.76 -16.87
CA ASN A 25 1.47 -9.94 -15.58
C ASN A 25 2.49 -9.78 -14.44
N VAL A 26 2.21 -8.90 -13.47
CA VAL A 26 3.14 -8.62 -12.35
C VAL A 26 3.34 -9.82 -11.42
N ARG A 27 2.47 -10.83 -11.47
CA ARG A 27 2.59 -12.04 -10.66
C ARG A 27 3.67 -13.00 -11.17
N THR A 28 4.18 -12.75 -12.39
CA THR A 28 5.21 -13.59 -13.01
C THR A 28 6.59 -12.97 -12.87
N GLN A 29 7.62 -13.81 -12.79
CA GLN A 29 9.00 -13.36 -12.85
C GLN A 29 9.26 -12.57 -14.15
N PRO A 30 10.10 -11.51 -14.11
CA PRO A 30 10.97 -11.14 -12.99
C PRO A 30 10.44 -10.03 -12.08
N PHE A 31 9.13 -9.76 -12.07
CA PHE A 31 8.57 -8.78 -11.13
C PHE A 31 8.67 -9.27 -9.69
N CYS A 32 9.00 -8.36 -8.77
CA CYS A 32 9.02 -8.62 -7.34
C CYS A 32 7.87 -7.88 -6.68
N ILE A 33 6.92 -8.59 -6.06
CA ILE A 33 5.84 -7.99 -5.29
C ILE A 33 6.16 -8.12 -3.80
N HIS A 34 6.04 -7.01 -3.07
CA HIS A 34 6.35 -6.93 -1.66
C HIS A 34 5.15 -6.43 -0.84
N GLY A 35 5.12 -6.80 0.45
CA GLY A 35 4.16 -6.26 1.43
C GLY A 35 2.74 -6.81 1.34
N LEU A 36 2.54 -7.83 0.50
CA LEU A 36 1.27 -8.51 0.29
C LEU A 36 1.42 -10.00 0.59
N TYR A 37 0.33 -10.62 1.01
CA TYR A 37 0.26 -12.05 1.30
C TYR A 37 0.05 -12.85 0.01
N GLN A 38 0.99 -13.75 -0.30
CA GLN A 38 0.97 -14.64 -1.48
C GLN A 38 0.57 -13.93 -2.78
N PRO A 39 1.22 -12.80 -3.15
CA PRO A 39 0.83 -11.98 -4.29
C PRO A 39 1.01 -12.66 -5.65
N GLU A 40 1.64 -13.84 -5.71
CA GLU A 40 1.73 -14.68 -6.90
C GLU A 40 0.43 -15.45 -7.20
N THR A 41 -0.45 -15.63 -6.21
CA THR A 41 -1.70 -16.41 -6.35
C THR A 41 -2.81 -15.61 -7.04
N GLU A 42 -3.65 -16.27 -7.84
CA GLU A 42 -4.77 -15.59 -8.52
C GLU A 42 -5.82 -15.01 -7.55
N GLY A 43 -6.52 -13.98 -8.03
CA GLY A 43 -7.59 -13.28 -7.30
C GLY A 43 -7.09 -12.05 -6.52
N VAL A 44 -8.00 -11.42 -5.77
CA VAL A 44 -7.76 -10.12 -5.13
C VAL A 44 -6.50 -10.12 -4.27
N PHE A 45 -5.62 -9.13 -4.53
CA PHE A 45 -4.45 -8.86 -3.72
C PHE A 45 -4.85 -8.56 -2.27
N ARG A 46 -4.10 -9.08 -1.30
CA ARG A 46 -4.46 -8.96 0.12
C ARG A 46 -3.23 -8.88 1.00
N ARG A 47 -3.41 -8.36 2.20
CA ARG A 47 -2.32 -8.15 3.17
C ARG A 47 -2.11 -9.35 4.10
N ILE A 48 -3.17 -10.10 4.35
CA ILE A 48 -3.19 -11.29 5.23
C ILE A 48 -4.10 -12.38 4.64
N PRO A 49 -3.97 -13.65 5.08
CA PRO A 49 -4.92 -14.70 4.70
C PRO A 49 -6.35 -14.37 5.14
N LEU A 50 -7.34 -14.84 4.37
CA LEU A 50 -8.75 -14.68 4.74
C LEU A 50 -9.06 -15.35 6.08
N GLU A 51 -8.53 -16.55 6.31
CA GLU A 51 -8.70 -17.28 7.57
C GLU A 51 -8.23 -16.45 8.78
N THR A 52 -7.03 -15.88 8.70
CA THR A 52 -6.51 -14.96 9.72
C THR A 52 -7.43 -13.77 9.90
N ALA A 53 -7.85 -13.11 8.82
CA ALA A 53 -8.74 -11.95 8.90
C ALA A 53 -10.06 -12.29 9.62
N THR A 54 -10.69 -13.41 9.26
CA THR A 54 -11.93 -13.90 9.88
C THR A 54 -11.79 -14.28 11.34
N SER A 55 -10.61 -14.78 11.74
CA SER A 55 -10.33 -15.12 13.14
C SER A 55 -10.14 -13.89 14.03
N VAL A 56 -9.82 -12.73 13.44
CA VAL A 56 -9.55 -11.48 14.15
C VAL A 56 -10.85 -10.70 14.36
N SER A 57 -11.52 -10.30 13.29
CA SER A 57 -12.82 -9.62 13.36
C SER A 57 -13.48 -9.50 11.99
N GLU A 58 -14.79 -9.22 11.98
CA GLU A 58 -15.52 -8.84 10.77
C GLU A 58 -14.93 -7.59 10.12
N GLY A 59 -14.52 -6.62 10.93
CA GLY A 59 -13.91 -5.37 10.46
C GLY A 59 -12.58 -5.58 9.74
N VAL A 60 -11.70 -6.42 10.28
CA VAL A 60 -10.46 -6.81 9.60
C VAL A 60 -10.78 -7.61 8.33
N THR A 61 -11.77 -8.52 8.37
CA THR A 61 -12.23 -9.27 7.20
C THR A 61 -12.68 -8.36 6.06
N MET A 62 -13.41 -7.27 6.36
CA MET A 62 -13.88 -6.34 5.33
C MET A 62 -12.76 -5.57 4.61
N ILE A 63 -11.59 -5.37 5.24
CA ILE A 63 -10.54 -4.48 4.71
C ILE A 63 -9.17 -5.16 4.52
N HIS A 64 -9.09 -6.49 4.69
CA HIS A 64 -7.84 -7.25 4.52
C HIS A 64 -7.32 -7.27 3.07
N THR A 65 -8.23 -7.08 2.10
CA THR A 65 -8.02 -7.00 0.65
C THR A 65 -7.65 -5.60 0.16
N ALA A 66 -7.72 -4.57 1.01
CA ALA A 66 -7.12 -3.28 0.69
C ALA A 66 -5.59 -3.44 0.67
N PRO A 67 -4.89 -3.21 -0.45
CA PRO A 67 -3.49 -3.59 -0.62
C PRO A 67 -2.51 -2.54 -0.07
N SER A 68 -2.89 -1.80 0.98
CA SER A 68 -2.03 -0.76 1.57
C SER A 68 -0.67 -1.33 1.95
N GLY A 69 0.38 -0.61 1.57
CA GLY A 69 1.75 -1.08 1.69
C GLY A 69 2.22 -1.84 0.46
N GLY A 70 1.38 -2.61 -0.25
CA GLY A 70 1.79 -3.42 -1.39
C GLY A 70 2.61 -2.65 -2.44
N ARG A 71 3.68 -3.27 -2.96
CA ARG A 71 4.58 -2.65 -3.96
C ARG A 71 5.02 -3.65 -5.02
N ILE A 72 5.10 -3.21 -6.28
CA ILE A 72 5.81 -3.91 -7.36
C ILE A 72 7.18 -3.24 -7.55
N ARG A 73 8.24 -4.04 -7.66
CA ARG A 73 9.59 -3.58 -8.00
C ARG A 73 10.15 -4.38 -9.17
N PHE A 74 10.85 -3.70 -10.07
CA PHE A 74 11.56 -4.31 -11.20
C PHE A 74 12.56 -3.31 -11.79
N ARG A 75 13.38 -3.76 -12.74
CA ARG A 75 14.27 -2.91 -13.52
C ARG A 75 13.97 -3.03 -15.01
N THR A 76 14.00 -1.92 -15.72
CA THR A 76 13.82 -1.91 -17.16
C THR A 76 14.53 -0.74 -17.83
N ASP A 77 14.95 -0.91 -19.08
CA ASP A 77 15.40 0.18 -19.93
C ASP A 77 14.29 0.73 -20.86
N SER A 78 13.06 0.24 -20.70
CA SER A 78 11.89 0.75 -21.44
C SER A 78 11.75 2.25 -21.24
N GLN A 79 11.61 3.01 -22.34
CA GLN A 79 11.36 4.44 -22.24
C GLN A 79 9.92 4.75 -21.81
N THR A 80 8.97 3.87 -22.14
CA THR A 80 7.56 3.97 -21.75
C THR A 80 7.18 2.87 -20.78
N ILE A 81 6.47 3.22 -19.70
CA ILE A 81 5.85 2.28 -18.78
C ILE A 81 4.35 2.50 -18.83
N SER A 82 3.61 1.47 -19.20
CA SER A 82 2.15 1.44 -19.15
C SER A 82 1.71 0.62 -17.95
N LEU A 83 0.84 1.15 -17.10
CA LEU A 83 0.21 0.39 -16.03
C LEU A 83 -1.23 0.13 -16.41
N LYS A 84 -1.61 -1.15 -16.37
CA LYS A 84 -2.98 -1.60 -16.52
C LYS A 84 -3.42 -2.33 -15.26
N ALA A 85 -4.59 -2.04 -14.71
CA ALA A 85 -5.11 -2.77 -13.55
C ALA A 85 -6.63 -2.85 -13.52
N THR A 86 -7.16 -3.90 -12.88
CA THR A 86 -8.58 -4.05 -12.56
C THR A 86 -8.78 -4.06 -11.05
N PHE A 87 -9.96 -3.64 -10.62
CA PHE A 87 -10.32 -3.51 -9.22
C PHE A 87 -11.49 -4.43 -8.91
N ALA A 88 -11.43 -5.14 -7.78
CA ALA A 88 -12.57 -5.89 -7.27
C ALA A 88 -13.61 -4.94 -6.67
N SER A 89 -13.14 -3.88 -6.01
CA SER A 89 -13.95 -2.79 -5.50
C SER A 89 -13.13 -1.51 -5.43
N SER A 90 -13.81 -0.37 -5.34
CA SER A 90 -13.16 0.93 -5.23
C SER A 90 -13.67 1.69 -4.02
N CYS A 91 -12.74 2.30 -3.29
CA CYS A 91 -13.02 3.04 -2.08
C CYS A 91 -12.91 4.54 -2.35
N ILE A 92 -14.04 5.24 -2.20
CA ILE A 92 -14.11 6.69 -2.34
C ILE A 92 -14.53 7.26 -1.00
N MET A 93 -13.67 8.09 -0.42
CA MET A 93 -13.88 8.68 0.90
C MET A 93 -13.87 10.20 0.78
N SER A 94 -14.82 10.87 1.43
CA SER A 94 -14.91 12.34 1.43
C SER A 94 -13.75 13.03 2.15
N ILE A 95 -13.01 12.27 2.97
CA ILE A 95 -11.92 12.78 3.82
C ILE A 95 -10.52 12.50 3.25
N MET A 96 -10.42 11.81 2.11
CA MET A 96 -9.15 11.38 1.53
C MET A 96 -9.06 11.77 0.06
N ALA A 97 -7.85 12.11 -0.39
CA ALA A 97 -7.60 12.30 -1.81
C ALA A 97 -7.85 10.99 -2.57
N LEU A 98 -8.55 11.06 -3.71
CA LEU A 98 -8.83 9.88 -4.54
C LEU A 98 -7.54 9.21 -5.03
N THR A 99 -6.45 9.98 -5.19
CA THR A 99 -5.11 9.44 -5.44
C THR A 99 -4.63 8.55 -4.29
N GLY A 100 -4.89 8.90 -3.05
CA GLY A 100 -4.57 8.06 -1.90
C GLY A 100 -5.33 6.73 -1.91
N SER A 101 -6.66 6.78 -2.08
CA SER A 101 -7.48 5.58 -1.96
C SER A 101 -7.39 4.65 -3.18
N CYS A 102 -7.23 5.20 -4.39
CA CYS A 102 -7.40 4.46 -5.66
C CYS A 102 -6.19 4.43 -6.60
N SER A 103 -5.15 5.26 -6.41
CA SER A 103 -4.07 5.35 -7.41
C SER A 103 -2.93 4.36 -7.17
N PHE A 104 -2.16 4.12 -8.23
CA PHE A 104 -0.82 3.54 -8.13
C PHE A 104 0.21 4.66 -8.24
N ASP A 105 1.15 4.75 -7.30
CA ASP A 105 2.27 5.70 -7.39
C ASP A 105 3.46 5.04 -8.07
N ILE A 106 3.88 5.58 -9.22
CA ILE A 106 5.10 5.16 -9.91
C ILE A 106 6.27 6.04 -9.47
N TYR A 107 7.34 5.38 -9.09
CA TYR A 107 8.65 5.94 -8.81
C TYR A 107 9.68 5.33 -9.76
N ALA A 108 10.67 6.12 -10.16
CA ALA A 108 11.81 5.67 -10.94
C ALA A 108 13.10 6.25 -10.37
N ASP A 109 14.10 5.40 -10.15
CA ASP A 109 15.38 5.77 -9.53
C ASP A 109 15.21 6.50 -8.18
N GLY A 110 14.18 6.12 -7.40
CA GLY A 110 13.85 6.73 -6.10
C GLY A 110 12.98 8.00 -6.17
N GLU A 111 12.78 8.56 -7.36
CA GLU A 111 12.03 9.80 -7.58
C GLU A 111 10.58 9.53 -7.96
N PHE A 112 9.65 10.35 -7.45
CA PHE A 112 8.23 10.25 -7.81
C PHE A 112 8.01 10.69 -9.26
N ILE A 113 7.26 9.88 -10.03
CA ILE A 113 6.97 10.16 -11.43
C ILE A 113 5.51 10.58 -11.61
N ILE A 114 4.57 9.73 -11.22
CA ILE A 114 3.14 9.96 -11.43
C ILE A 114 2.28 9.08 -10.51
N SER A 115 1.11 9.59 -10.13
CA SER A 115 0.02 8.79 -9.57
C SER A 115 -0.96 8.42 -10.70
N ILE A 116 -1.13 7.13 -10.97
CA ILE A 116 -2.11 6.63 -11.95
C ILE A 116 -3.40 6.32 -11.23
N ILE A 117 -4.40 7.13 -11.49
CA ILE A 117 -5.74 7.01 -10.92
C ILE A 117 -6.72 6.49 -11.96
N PRO A 118 -7.79 5.80 -11.54
CA PRO A 118 -8.87 5.45 -12.45
C PRO A 118 -9.53 6.65 -13.12
N GLU A 119 -9.78 6.51 -14.43
CA GLU A 119 -10.53 7.50 -15.17
C GLU A 119 -11.98 7.52 -14.66
N ALA A 120 -12.47 8.71 -14.36
CA ALA A 120 -13.85 8.94 -14.00
C ALA A 120 -14.73 8.80 -15.25
N THR A 121 -15.03 7.57 -15.66
CA THR A 121 -16.03 7.35 -16.69
C THR A 121 -17.40 7.48 -16.03
N ASN A 122 -18.26 8.37 -16.54
CA ASN A 122 -19.57 8.73 -15.97
C ASN A 122 -19.59 9.70 -14.77
N ILE A 123 -18.96 10.88 -14.92
CA ILE A 123 -19.36 12.07 -14.15
C ILE A 123 -20.73 12.54 -14.67
N HIS A 124 -21.81 11.81 -14.37
CA HIS A 124 -23.14 12.33 -14.65
C HIS A 124 -23.37 13.58 -13.81
N LYS A 125 -24.12 14.55 -14.34
CA LYS A 125 -24.42 15.85 -13.68
C LYS A 125 -25.05 15.72 -12.29
N ASN A 126 -25.44 14.51 -11.85
CA ASN A 126 -25.96 14.17 -10.53
C ASN A 126 -25.28 12.95 -9.86
N ALA A 127 -24.22 12.37 -10.43
CA ALA A 127 -23.60 11.15 -9.89
C ALA A 127 -22.53 11.47 -8.85
N ARG A 128 -22.77 11.02 -7.61
CA ARG A 128 -21.76 10.89 -6.54
C ARG A 128 -20.93 9.61 -6.67
N SER A 129 -21.00 8.91 -7.81
CA SER A 129 -20.34 7.63 -8.04
C SER A 129 -19.36 7.75 -9.19
N PHE A 130 -18.12 7.36 -8.96
CA PHE A 130 -17.16 7.11 -10.03
C PHE A 130 -17.27 5.65 -10.43
N ASP A 131 -17.49 5.39 -11.72
CA ASP A 131 -17.50 4.03 -12.27
C ASP A 131 -16.10 3.69 -12.78
N PHE A 132 -15.44 2.77 -12.07
CA PHE A 132 -14.11 2.26 -12.39
C PHE A 132 -14.16 0.84 -12.97
N SER A 133 -15.33 0.36 -13.40
CA SER A 133 -15.53 -0.99 -13.95
C SER A 133 -14.62 -1.33 -15.14
N LYS A 134 -14.12 -0.33 -15.85
CA LYS A 134 -13.17 -0.50 -16.97
C LYS A 134 -11.72 -0.70 -16.53
N GLY A 135 -11.42 -0.59 -15.23
CA GLY A 135 -10.06 -0.59 -14.72
C GLY A 135 -9.30 0.67 -15.10
N ILE A 136 -7.98 0.57 -15.09
CA ILE A 136 -7.06 1.64 -15.49
C ILE A 136 -6.12 1.15 -16.56
N GLU A 137 -5.77 2.04 -17.48
CA GLU A 137 -4.65 1.86 -18.41
C GLU A 137 -4.04 3.23 -18.68
N LYS A 138 -2.84 3.50 -18.15
CA LYS A 138 -2.17 4.79 -18.35
C LYS A 138 -0.67 4.60 -18.46
N SER A 139 -0.05 5.43 -19.30
CA SER A 139 1.39 5.35 -19.58
C SER A 139 2.12 6.61 -19.14
N CYS A 140 3.35 6.45 -18.65
CA CYS A 140 4.34 7.52 -18.55
C CYS A 140 5.51 7.22 -19.50
N THR A 141 6.07 8.26 -20.10
CA THR A 141 7.22 8.16 -21.00
C THR A 141 8.35 9.02 -20.48
N PHE A 142 9.52 8.43 -20.29
CA PHE A 142 10.72 9.14 -19.87
C PHE A 142 11.39 9.84 -21.06
N LYS A 143 12.11 10.93 -20.80
CA LYS A 143 12.83 11.67 -21.85
C LYS A 143 13.96 10.87 -22.50
N GLU A 144 14.59 9.98 -21.74
CA GLU A 144 15.78 9.23 -22.17
C GLU A 144 15.56 7.72 -21.98
N LYS A 145 16.11 6.92 -22.89
CA LYS A 145 16.17 5.48 -22.76
C LYS A 145 17.40 5.07 -21.95
N LYS A 146 17.18 4.53 -20.75
CA LYS A 146 18.23 4.03 -19.85
C LYS A 146 17.61 3.02 -18.88
N MET A 147 18.42 2.11 -18.36
CA MET A 147 18.03 1.21 -17.27
C MET A 147 17.61 2.03 -16.03
N ARG A 148 16.46 1.69 -15.45
CA ARG A 148 15.89 2.34 -14.26
C ARG A 148 15.44 1.33 -13.22
N ASP A 149 15.56 1.70 -11.95
CA ASP A 149 14.92 1.01 -10.84
C ASP A 149 13.48 1.53 -10.71
N ILE A 150 12.48 0.67 -10.93
CA ILE A 150 11.06 1.03 -10.89
C ILE A 150 10.41 0.49 -9.61
N LEU A 151 9.67 1.37 -8.93
CA LEU A 151 8.86 1.04 -7.77
C LEU A 151 7.43 1.54 -8.01
N ILE A 152 6.44 0.68 -7.81
CA ILE A 152 5.03 1.03 -7.97
C ILE A 152 4.29 0.68 -6.68
N HIS A 153 3.78 1.67 -5.96
CA HIS A 153 2.93 1.44 -4.79
C HIS A 153 1.49 1.14 -5.22
N PHE A 154 0.85 0.19 -4.54
CA PHE A 154 -0.57 -0.11 -4.70
C PHE A 154 -1.46 0.95 -4.02
N PRO A 155 -2.73 1.06 -4.41
CA PRO A 155 -3.74 1.86 -3.72
C PRO A 155 -3.86 1.52 -2.23
N LEU A 156 -4.24 2.50 -1.41
CA LEU A 156 -4.33 2.30 0.04
C LEU A 156 -5.64 1.63 0.48
N TYR A 157 -6.73 1.79 -0.27
CA TYR A 157 -8.06 1.31 0.15
C TYR A 157 -8.80 0.52 -0.93
N SER A 158 -8.66 0.87 -2.20
CA SER A 158 -9.34 0.13 -3.28
C SER A 158 -8.73 -1.25 -3.50
N GLU A 159 -9.58 -2.26 -3.62
CA GLU A 159 -9.19 -3.65 -3.78
C GLU A 159 -8.75 -3.91 -5.22
N VAL A 160 -7.52 -4.37 -5.39
CA VAL A 160 -6.92 -4.63 -6.70
C VAL A 160 -7.03 -6.11 -7.02
N ASP A 161 -7.50 -6.43 -8.22
CA ASP A 161 -7.65 -7.81 -8.69
C ASP A 161 -6.47 -8.22 -9.58
N ASN A 162 -6.23 -7.45 -10.66
CA ASN A 162 -5.14 -7.72 -11.59
C ASN A 162 -4.31 -6.48 -11.87
N VAL A 163 -3.02 -6.68 -12.13
CA VAL A 163 -2.09 -5.63 -12.58
C VAL A 163 -1.21 -6.18 -13.70
N TRP A 164 -1.03 -5.40 -14.75
CA TRP A 164 -0.10 -5.65 -15.83
C TRP A 164 0.76 -4.41 -16.08
N ILE A 165 2.02 -4.65 -16.43
CA ILE A 165 2.97 -3.62 -16.82
C ILE A 165 3.30 -3.79 -18.30
N GLY A 166 3.00 -2.77 -19.09
CA GLY A 166 3.37 -2.63 -20.49
C GLY A 166 4.73 -1.99 -20.62
N LEU A 167 5.63 -2.65 -21.35
CA LEU A 167 6.99 -2.18 -21.66
C LEU A 167 7.22 -2.24 -23.17
N GLU A 168 8.19 -1.49 -23.69
CA GLU A 168 8.60 -1.62 -25.09
C GLU A 168 9.03 -3.06 -25.39
N GLU A 169 8.63 -3.60 -26.54
CA GLU A 169 8.81 -5.02 -26.89
C GLU A 169 10.27 -5.50 -26.82
N ASN A 170 11.21 -4.59 -27.13
CA ASN A 170 12.66 -4.85 -27.10
C ASN A 170 13.34 -4.34 -25.82
N ALA A 171 12.59 -3.87 -24.82
CA ALA A 171 13.17 -3.45 -23.56
C ALA A 171 13.62 -4.65 -22.72
N GLN A 172 14.72 -4.47 -22.01
CA GLN A 172 15.13 -5.39 -20.96
C GLN A 172 14.16 -5.28 -19.78
N LEU A 173 13.81 -6.42 -19.22
CA LEU A 173 13.06 -6.55 -17.99
C LEU A 173 13.85 -7.45 -17.05
N LEU A 174 14.33 -6.88 -15.94
CA LEU A 174 15.20 -7.52 -14.96
C LEU A 174 14.54 -7.48 -13.57
N PRO A 175 14.88 -8.42 -12.68
CA PRO A 175 14.40 -8.37 -11.30
C PRO A 175 14.93 -7.11 -10.60
N ALA A 176 14.16 -6.64 -9.62
CA ALA A 176 14.60 -5.57 -8.74
C ALA A 176 15.90 -5.95 -8.01
N LYS A 177 16.65 -4.93 -7.58
CA LYS A 177 17.67 -5.14 -6.55
C LYS A 177 16.96 -5.44 -5.23
N ASP A 178 17.55 -6.31 -4.42
CA ASP A 178 17.09 -6.51 -3.05
C ASP A 178 17.14 -5.21 -2.26
N TYR A 179 16.30 -5.10 -1.24
CA TYR A 179 16.46 -4.07 -0.23
C TYR A 179 17.78 -4.27 0.51
N GLN A 180 18.44 -3.18 0.92
CA GLN A 180 19.56 -3.24 1.86
C GLN A 180 19.19 -4.02 3.14
N HIS A 181 17.96 -3.84 3.63
CA HIS A 181 17.40 -4.59 4.74
C HIS A 181 16.20 -5.45 4.29
N THR A 182 16.45 -6.74 4.08
CA THR A 182 15.49 -7.66 3.47
C THR A 182 14.43 -8.21 4.43
N LEU A 183 14.73 -8.34 5.72
CA LEU A 183 13.73 -8.67 6.73
C LEU A 183 12.81 -7.45 6.95
N PRO A 184 11.49 -7.59 6.80
CA PRO A 184 10.60 -6.46 6.82
C PRO A 184 10.44 -5.85 8.20
N VAL A 185 10.23 -4.54 8.24
CA VAL A 185 9.62 -3.87 9.39
C VAL A 185 8.11 -4.09 9.33
N ILE A 186 7.51 -4.63 10.38
CA ILE A 186 6.06 -4.84 10.45
C ILE A 186 5.43 -3.69 11.21
N PHE A 187 4.52 -2.98 10.57
CA PHE A 187 3.72 -1.91 11.17
C PHE A 187 2.31 -2.44 11.42
N TYR A 188 1.89 -2.50 12.68
CA TYR A 188 0.50 -2.82 13.04
C TYR A 188 -0.15 -1.62 13.71
N GLY A 189 -1.29 -1.19 13.17
CA GLY A 189 -1.92 0.00 13.73
C GLY A 189 -3.19 0.47 13.05
N SER A 190 -3.48 1.75 13.27
CA SER A 190 -4.78 2.35 12.97
C SER A 190 -4.99 2.70 11.48
N SER A 191 -6.02 3.51 11.21
CA SER A 191 -6.16 4.17 9.90
C SER A 191 -4.93 4.98 9.53
N ILE A 192 -4.20 5.54 10.50
CA ILE A 192 -2.97 6.32 10.26
C ILE A 192 -1.89 5.44 9.63
N THR A 193 -1.66 4.25 10.20
CA THR A 193 -0.77 3.22 9.67
C THR A 193 -1.22 2.75 8.29
N MET A 194 -2.52 2.50 8.11
CA MET A 194 -3.10 2.11 6.83
C MET A 194 -2.93 3.19 5.75
N GLY A 195 -2.77 4.46 6.14
CA GLY A 195 -2.57 5.59 5.24
C GLY A 195 -3.75 6.53 5.11
N GLY A 196 -4.74 6.47 6.00
CA GLY A 196 -5.77 7.50 6.16
C GLY A 196 -5.18 8.76 6.82
N CYS A 197 -5.10 9.94 6.18
CA CYS A 197 -5.50 10.29 4.80
C CYS A 197 -4.31 10.85 4.00
N ALA A 198 -3.29 10.01 3.79
CA ALA A 198 -2.16 10.31 2.92
C ALA A 198 -2.64 10.69 1.51
N ALA A 199 -2.02 11.71 0.93
CA ALA A 199 -2.42 12.24 -0.37
C ALA A 199 -2.28 11.23 -1.53
N ARG A 200 -1.34 10.29 -1.41
CA ARG A 200 -1.04 9.24 -2.39
C ARG A 200 -0.31 8.07 -1.71
N PRO A 201 -0.31 6.84 -2.27
CA PRO A 201 0.17 5.66 -1.58
C PRO A 201 1.61 5.72 -1.08
N GLY A 202 2.51 6.33 -1.84
CA GLY A 202 3.91 6.51 -1.45
C GLY A 202 4.10 7.43 -0.25
N ASN A 203 3.07 8.13 0.23
CA ASN A 203 3.14 9.08 1.34
C ASN A 203 2.70 8.52 2.70
N THR A 204 2.43 7.21 2.80
CA THR A 204 2.25 6.60 4.12
C THR A 204 3.57 6.67 4.90
N TYR A 205 3.52 6.83 6.22
CA TYR A 205 4.75 6.89 7.01
C TYR A 205 5.59 5.59 6.88
N PRO A 206 5.03 4.37 6.78
CA PRO A 206 5.82 3.17 6.49
C PRO A 206 6.54 3.23 5.13
N ALA A 207 5.86 3.73 4.08
CA ALA A 207 6.45 3.86 2.75
C ALA A 207 7.58 4.92 2.71
N ILE A 208 7.42 6.03 3.45
CA ILE A 208 8.46 7.06 3.55
C ILE A 208 9.70 6.48 4.24
N LEU A 209 9.53 5.81 5.40
CA LEU A 209 10.64 5.18 6.13
C LEU A 209 11.34 4.11 5.31
N SER A 210 10.57 3.27 4.60
CA SER A 210 11.12 2.25 3.70
C SER A 210 12.04 2.84 2.64
N ARG A 211 11.65 3.94 1.99
CA ARG A 211 12.51 4.62 1.01
C ARG A 211 13.72 5.29 1.63
N TRP A 212 13.61 5.83 2.84
CA TRP A 212 14.74 6.47 3.53
C TRP A 212 15.79 5.48 4.00
N LEU A 213 15.36 4.30 4.44
CA LEU A 213 16.22 3.29 5.06
C LEU A 213 16.56 2.12 4.12
N ASP A 214 16.01 2.10 2.90
CA ASP A 214 16.06 0.97 1.96
C ASP A 214 15.72 -0.37 2.63
N THR A 215 14.59 -0.39 3.35
CA THR A 215 14.08 -1.56 4.07
C THR A 215 12.75 -2.03 3.53
N GLU A 216 12.55 -3.34 3.53
CA GLU A 216 11.23 -3.93 3.27
C GLU A 216 10.26 -3.59 4.43
N PHE A 217 8.94 -3.58 4.17
CA PHE A 217 7.94 -3.38 5.23
C PHE A 217 6.60 -4.07 4.95
N ILE A 218 5.93 -4.52 5.99
CA ILE A 218 4.54 -4.99 5.91
C ILE A 218 3.65 -3.99 6.64
N ASN A 219 2.59 -3.53 5.97
CA ASN A 219 1.62 -2.60 6.54
C ASN A 219 0.34 -3.35 6.96
N LEU A 220 0.24 -3.63 8.25
CA LEU A 220 -0.93 -4.24 8.91
C LEU A 220 -1.79 -3.16 9.60
N GLY A 221 -1.99 -2.03 8.92
CA GLY A 221 -2.90 -0.98 9.37
C GLY A 221 -4.37 -1.32 9.10
N PHE A 222 -5.22 -1.37 10.11
CA PHE A 222 -6.65 -1.66 9.94
C PHE A 222 -7.47 -0.48 10.45
N ALA A 223 -8.00 0.33 9.51
CA ALA A 223 -8.76 1.53 9.84
C ALA A 223 -9.95 1.19 10.77
N GLY A 224 -9.91 1.70 12.01
CA GLY A 224 -10.92 1.43 13.04
C GLY A 224 -10.92 0.01 13.60
N ASN A 225 -10.04 -0.88 13.13
CA ASN A 225 -10.16 -2.34 13.33
C ASN A 225 -8.87 -3.03 13.81
N ALA A 226 -7.82 -2.28 14.11
CA ALA A 226 -6.66 -2.79 14.85
C ALA A 226 -6.85 -2.47 16.34
N LEU A 227 -7.17 -3.48 17.16
CA LEU A 227 -7.55 -3.30 18.56
C LEU A 227 -6.71 -4.15 19.55
N GLY A 228 -5.60 -4.72 19.10
CA GLY A 228 -4.71 -5.56 19.91
C GLY A 228 -5.22 -6.99 20.05
N GLU A 229 -5.79 -7.55 18.98
CA GLU A 229 -6.42 -8.88 19.00
C GLU A 229 -5.35 -10.00 19.14
N PRO A 230 -5.53 -10.97 20.04
CA PRO A 230 -4.58 -12.08 20.21
C PRO A 230 -4.31 -12.87 18.93
N GLN A 231 -5.33 -13.06 18.09
CA GLN A 231 -5.22 -13.77 16.82
C GLN A 231 -4.31 -13.02 15.82
N MET A 232 -4.39 -11.69 15.82
CA MET A 232 -3.49 -10.85 15.02
C MET A 232 -2.09 -10.85 15.61
N ALA A 233 -1.95 -10.82 16.93
CA ALA A 233 -0.67 -10.94 17.62
C ALA A 233 0.05 -12.25 17.29
N GLU A 234 -0.67 -13.38 17.31
CA GLU A 234 -0.13 -14.69 16.95
C GLU A 234 0.28 -14.74 15.46
N TYR A 235 -0.54 -14.18 14.57
CA TYR A 235 -0.17 -14.07 13.16
C TYR A 235 1.11 -13.26 12.98
N ILE A 236 1.18 -12.06 13.58
CA ILE A 236 2.36 -11.20 13.53
C ILE A 236 3.58 -11.94 14.09
N ALA A 237 3.47 -12.55 15.26
CA ALA A 237 4.56 -13.26 15.91
C ALA A 237 5.16 -14.41 15.07
N ASN A 238 4.42 -14.92 14.07
CA ASN A 238 4.87 -15.94 13.12
C ASN A 238 5.59 -15.37 11.90
N LEU A 239 5.48 -14.07 11.62
CA LEU A 239 6.10 -13.46 10.45
C LEU A 239 7.60 -13.19 10.68
N PRO A 240 8.46 -13.41 9.67
CA PRO A 240 9.84 -12.95 9.74
C PRO A 240 9.87 -11.42 9.74
N MET A 241 10.57 -10.82 10.71
CA MET A 241 10.63 -9.36 10.83
C MET A 241 11.93 -8.89 11.47
N SER A 242 12.38 -7.70 11.09
CA SER A 242 13.55 -7.03 11.68
C SER A 242 13.17 -6.13 12.85
N VAL A 243 12.01 -5.48 12.77
CA VAL A 243 11.45 -4.59 13.79
C VAL A 243 9.93 -4.71 13.76
N PHE A 244 9.30 -4.67 14.93
CA PHE A 244 7.85 -4.53 15.05
C PHE A 244 7.48 -3.13 15.55
N VAL A 245 6.64 -2.42 14.81
CA VAL A 245 6.11 -1.11 15.16
C VAL A 245 4.65 -1.27 15.60
N TYR A 246 4.41 -0.93 16.87
CA TYR A 246 3.18 -1.19 17.59
C TYR A 246 2.39 0.12 17.78
N ASP A 247 1.46 0.41 16.86
CA ASP A 247 0.86 1.74 16.63
C ASP A 247 -0.69 1.69 16.51
N TYR A 248 -1.36 0.92 17.37
CA TYR A 248 -2.82 0.73 17.31
C TYR A 248 -3.62 1.58 18.31
N ASP A 249 -2.96 2.31 19.21
CA ASP A 249 -3.61 3.09 20.28
C ASP A 249 -4.71 4.03 19.76
N PHE A 250 -4.50 4.67 18.59
CA PHE A 250 -5.48 5.59 18.00
C PHE A 250 -6.86 4.94 17.76
N ASN A 251 -6.92 3.64 17.43
CA ASN A 251 -8.18 2.92 17.25
C ASN A 251 -8.83 2.50 18.57
N THR A 252 -8.03 2.39 19.63
CA THR A 252 -8.49 1.81 20.89
C THR A 252 -9.60 2.70 21.50
N PRO A 253 -10.78 2.14 21.87
CA PRO A 253 -11.94 2.96 22.25
C PRO A 253 -11.73 3.74 23.55
N ASN A 254 -11.08 3.15 24.55
CA ASN A 254 -10.81 3.76 25.85
C ASN A 254 -9.53 3.18 26.49
N ALA A 255 -9.04 3.81 27.56
CA ALA A 255 -7.85 3.35 28.27
C ALA A 255 -8.02 1.95 28.89
N GLU A 256 -9.23 1.58 29.31
CA GLU A 256 -9.52 0.24 29.85
C GLU A 256 -9.27 -0.86 28.81
N HIS A 257 -9.72 -0.67 27.57
CA HIS A 257 -9.46 -1.60 26.47
C HIS A 257 -7.96 -1.71 26.18
N LEU A 258 -7.27 -0.56 26.12
CA LEU A 258 -5.82 -0.53 25.90
C LEU A 258 -5.08 -1.32 26.98
N ASN A 259 -5.44 -1.10 28.25
CA ASN A 259 -4.84 -1.81 29.38
C ASN A 259 -5.05 -3.32 29.31
N LYS A 260 -6.17 -3.79 28.75
CA LYS A 260 -6.46 -5.22 28.59
C LYS A 260 -5.71 -5.85 27.43
N THR A 261 -5.50 -5.13 26.32
CA THR A 261 -4.97 -5.74 25.09
C THR A 261 -3.49 -5.49 24.85
N HIS A 262 -2.94 -4.38 25.36
CA HIS A 262 -1.60 -3.92 24.99
C HIS A 262 -0.50 -4.86 25.50
N ASP A 263 -0.45 -5.12 26.80
CA ASP A 263 0.52 -6.07 27.37
C ASP A 263 0.27 -7.49 26.83
N ALA A 264 -0.97 -7.94 26.73
CA ALA A 264 -1.29 -9.28 26.24
C ALA A 264 -0.73 -9.56 24.83
N MET A 265 -0.90 -8.64 23.89
CA MET A 265 -0.33 -8.78 22.55
C MET A 265 1.20 -8.63 22.55
N TYR A 266 1.76 -7.70 23.35
CA TYR A 266 3.21 -7.62 23.54
C TYR A 266 3.80 -8.95 24.02
N GLN A 267 3.19 -9.60 25.02
CA GLN A 267 3.65 -10.87 25.57
C GLN A 267 3.59 -12.00 24.53
N ILE A 268 2.54 -12.06 23.70
CA ILE A 268 2.43 -13.03 22.60
C ILE A 268 3.61 -12.89 21.63
N ILE A 269 3.90 -11.65 21.19
CA ILE A 269 4.99 -11.38 20.25
C ILE A 269 6.35 -11.68 20.89
N ARG A 270 6.57 -11.21 22.12
CA ARG A 270 7.85 -11.36 22.84
C ARG A 270 8.16 -12.82 23.18
N LYS A 271 7.15 -13.60 23.56
CA LYS A 271 7.30 -15.04 23.84
C LYS A 271 7.90 -15.80 22.65
N LYS A 272 7.52 -15.42 21.43
CA LYS A 272 7.98 -16.05 20.20
C LYS A 272 9.23 -15.42 19.63
N ASN A 273 9.42 -14.12 19.87
CA ASN A 273 10.56 -13.34 19.37
C ASN A 273 11.25 -12.60 20.54
N PRO A 274 12.04 -13.31 21.38
CA PRO A 274 12.59 -12.76 22.62
C PRO A 274 13.48 -11.52 22.41
N ASP A 275 14.22 -11.47 21.31
CA ASP A 275 15.22 -10.41 21.05
C ASP A 275 14.76 -9.36 20.03
N LEU A 276 13.53 -9.47 19.50
CA LEU A 276 13.01 -8.57 18.48
C LEU A 276 12.91 -7.12 18.99
N PRO A 277 13.49 -6.13 18.28
CA PRO A 277 13.21 -4.73 18.57
C PRO A 277 11.72 -4.41 18.37
N ILE A 278 11.07 -3.89 19.42
CA ILE A 278 9.67 -3.45 19.38
C ILE A 278 9.64 -1.95 19.65
N ILE A 279 9.09 -1.18 18.71
CA ILE A 279 8.87 0.26 18.84
C ILE A 279 7.39 0.45 19.18
N ILE A 280 7.11 1.02 20.34
CA ILE A 280 5.73 1.25 20.81
C ILE A 280 5.39 2.72 20.61
N MET A 281 4.19 2.98 20.06
CA MET A 281 3.73 4.31 19.72
C MET A 281 2.41 4.65 20.42
N THR A 282 2.34 5.85 20.97
CA THR A 282 1.08 6.47 21.42
C THR A 282 0.38 7.17 20.26
N ARG A 283 -0.94 7.33 20.38
CA ARG A 283 -1.71 8.15 19.43
C ARG A 283 -1.18 9.60 19.34
N PRO A 284 -1.15 10.21 18.14
CA PRO A 284 -0.49 11.50 17.94
C PRO A 284 -1.33 12.73 18.33
N ASN A 285 -2.58 12.55 18.76
CA ASN A 285 -3.53 13.66 18.96
C ASN A 285 -3.60 14.20 20.40
N VAL A 286 -2.90 13.57 21.34
CA VAL A 286 -2.84 14.01 22.74
C VAL A 286 -1.38 14.00 23.19
N PRO A 287 -0.85 15.09 23.78
CA PRO A 287 0.48 15.06 24.38
C PRO A 287 0.55 13.94 25.42
N ALA A 288 1.58 13.09 25.35
CA ALA A 288 1.71 11.90 26.20
C ALA A 288 1.56 12.21 27.70
N GLU A 289 2.10 13.34 28.17
CA GLU A 289 2.02 13.78 29.56
C GLU A 289 0.58 14.01 30.07
N LYS A 290 -0.36 14.24 29.16
CA LYS A 290 -1.77 14.52 29.43
C LYS A 290 -2.68 13.34 29.10
N ASP A 291 -2.12 12.25 28.57
CA ASP A 291 -2.88 11.08 28.18
C ASP A 291 -2.74 9.98 29.22
N GLU A 292 -3.84 9.60 29.87
CA GLU A 292 -3.86 8.46 30.79
C GLU A 292 -3.38 7.17 30.11
N ARG A 293 -3.54 7.07 28.78
CA ARG A 293 -3.07 5.94 27.97
C ARG A 293 -1.56 5.87 27.84
N ALA A 294 -0.86 7.00 27.91
CA ALA A 294 0.60 6.99 27.86
C ALA A 294 1.20 6.20 29.02
N ARG A 295 0.54 6.19 30.19
CA ARG A 295 0.96 5.40 31.37
C ARG A 295 0.71 3.90 31.22
N ILE A 296 -0.12 3.50 30.27
CA ILE A 296 -0.35 2.08 29.95
C ILE A 296 0.73 1.60 28.96
N ILE A 297 1.21 2.51 28.11
CA ILE A 297 2.16 2.22 27.04
C ILE A 297 3.62 2.30 27.51
N TYR A 298 3.96 3.29 28.35
CA TYR A 298 5.29 3.56 28.89
C TYR A 298 5.36 3.29 30.39
#